data_AF-A0A7R7WB08-F1
#
_entry.id   AF-A0A7R7WB08-F1
#
_cell.length_a   1.000
_cell.length_b   1.000
_cell.length_c   1.000
_cell.angle_alpha   90.00
_cell.angle_beta   90.00
_cell.angle_gamma   90.00
#
_symmetry.space_group_name_H-M   'P 1'
#
loop_
_entity.id
_entity.type
_entity.pdbx_description
1 polymer ?
#
loop_
_entity_poly.entity_id
_entity_poly.type
_entity_poly.pdbx_seq_one_letter_code
_entity_poly.pdbx_strand_id
1 'polypeptide(L)' 'MGDIESEAYTVVVGIPQGSPLSPALYLFYNADLLEVAANRHIQTSGWIDDVCFFTRSTSTK' A
#
# COMPACT_ATOMS: atom_id res chain seq x y z
N MET A 1 -24.34 32.03 18.67
CA MET A 1 -23.83 31.08 17.65
C MET A 1 -23.28 29.93 18.46
N GLY A 2 -24.03 28.84 18.63
CA GLY A 2 -23.62 27.74 19.53
C GLY A 2 -22.45 26.95 18.96
N ASP A 3 -21.64 26.38 19.84
CA ASP A 3 -20.52 25.53 19.47
C ASP A 3 -21.04 24.27 18.75
N ILE A 4 -20.70 24.15 17.48
CA ILE A 4 -20.99 22.99 16.64
C ILE A 4 -19.73 22.12 16.63
N GLU A 5 -19.64 21.20 17.60
CA GLU A 5 -18.64 20.14 17.63
C GLU A 5 -19.28 18.81 17.20
N SER A 6 -18.55 18.02 16.42
CA SER A 6 -18.99 16.68 16.00
C SER A 6 -18.57 15.63 17.03
N GLU A 7 -19.41 14.61 17.22
CA GLU A 7 -19.08 13.43 18.02
C GLU A 7 -17.85 12.69 17.47
N ALA A 8 -17.05 12.11 18.37
CA ALA A 8 -15.90 11.30 17.99
C ALA A 8 -16.33 10.02 17.28
N TYR A 9 -15.60 9.64 16.23
CA TYR A 9 -15.89 8.45 15.43
C TYR A 9 -14.71 7.47 15.44
N THR A 10 -14.98 6.20 15.74
CA THR A 10 -13.96 5.15 15.71
C THR A 10 -13.79 4.59 14.31
N VAL A 11 -12.57 4.67 13.78
CA VAL A 11 -12.20 4.05 12.51
C VAL A 11 -11.73 2.62 12.76
N VAL A 12 -12.43 1.64 12.18
CA VAL A 12 -12.14 0.20 12.35
C VAL A 12 -11.37 -0.43 11.17
N VAL A 13 -11.24 0.30 10.06
CA VAL A 13 -10.52 -0.16 8.86
C VAL A 13 -9.70 0.98 8.29
N GLY A 14 -8.47 0.67 7.89
CA GLY A 14 -7.53 1.63 7.32
C GLY A 14 -6.70 2.35 8.38
N ILE A 15 -5.87 3.28 7.92
CA ILE A 15 -4.99 4.10 8.74
C ILE A 15 -5.21 5.59 8.40
N PRO A 16 -5.07 6.51 9.36
CA PRO A 16 -5.37 7.92 9.13
C PRO A 16 -4.41 8.56 8.13
N GLN A 17 -4.95 9.25 7.13
CA GLN A 17 -4.13 10.06 6.22
C GLN A 17 -3.60 11.31 6.94
N GLY A 18 -2.37 11.71 6.62
CA GLY A 18 -1.68 12.83 7.28
C GLY A 18 -0.99 12.47 8.60
N SER A 19 -1.21 11.27 9.14
CA SER A 19 -0.40 10.77 10.25
C SER A 19 1.02 10.45 9.77
N PRO A 20 2.08 10.92 10.46
CA PRO A 20 3.47 10.61 10.11
C PRO A 20 3.79 9.10 10.13
N LEU A 21 3.03 8.32 10.90
CA LEU A 21 3.26 6.88 11.04
C LEU A 21 2.57 6.06 9.94
N SER A 22 1.51 6.59 9.34
CA SER A 22 0.70 5.85 8.37
C SER A 22 1.49 5.36 7.15
N PRO A 23 2.39 6.14 6.52
CA PRO A 23 3.18 5.65 5.39
C PRO A 23 4.01 4.40 5.73
N ALA A 24 4.65 4.37 6.91
CA ALA A 24 5.45 3.23 7.33
C ALA A 24 4.59 1.98 7.56
N LEU A 25 3.44 2.12 8.23
CA LEU A 25 2.50 1.02 8.45
C LEU A 25 1.95 0.47 7.13
N TYR A 26 1.68 1.34 6.16
CA TYR A 26 1.21 0.95 4.84
C TYR A 26 2.26 0.14 4.07
N LEU A 27 3.54 0.50 4.18
CA LEU A 27 4.64 -0.26 3.57
C LEU A 27 4.76 -1.66 4.17
N PHE A 28 4.68 -1.80 5.50
CA PHE A 28 4.71 -3.12 6.13
C PHE A 28 3.50 -3.98 5.73
N TYR A 29 2.30 -3.39 5.65
CA TYR A 29 1.10 -4.09 5.21
C TYR A 29 1.22 -4.63 3.77
N ASN A 30 1.85 -3.86 2.87
CA ASN A 30 2.03 -4.26 1.46
C ASN A 30 3.33 -5.03 1.19
N ALA A 31 4.21 -5.21 2.17
CA ALA A 31 5.52 -5.84 1.96
C ALA A 31 5.38 -7.28 1.40
N ASP A 32 4.43 -8.05 1.94
CA ASP A 32 4.15 -9.42 1.51
C ASP A 32 3.87 -9.53 0.00
N LEU A 33 3.31 -8.49 -0.62
CA LEU A 33 3.03 -8.48 -2.06
C LEU A 33 4.32 -8.56 -2.88
N LEU A 34 5.37 -7.85 -2.45
CA LEU A 34 6.69 -7.89 -3.09
C LEU A 34 7.41 -9.21 -2.78
N GLU A 35 7.29 -9.70 -1.54
CA GLU A 35 7.91 -10.96 -1.12
C GLU A 35 7.34 -12.17 -1.88
N VAL A 36 6.01 -12.24 -2.04
CA VAL A 36 5.34 -13.28 -2.82
C VAL A 36 5.80 -13.26 -4.28
N ALA A 37 6.01 -12.08 -4.86
CA ALA A 37 6.51 -11.95 -6.22
C ALA A 37 7.98 -12.39 -6.35
N ALA A 38 8.84 -11.99 -5.41
CA ALA A 38 10.23 -12.40 -5.34
C ALA A 38 10.38 -13.92 -5.19
N ASN A 39 9.56 -14.53 -4.33
CA ASN A 39 9.49 -15.98 -4.13
C ASN A 39 9.07 -16.75 -5.39
N ARG A 40 8.41 -16.09 -6.34
CA ARG A 40 8.02 -16.64 -7.66
C ARG A 40 9.01 -16.28 -8.77
N HIS A 41 10.16 -15.71 -8.44
CA HIS A 41 11.16 -15.22 -9.39
C HIS A 41 10.61 -14.16 -10.36
N ILE A 42 9.59 -13.41 -9.95
CA ILE A 42 9.05 -12.28 -10.71
C ILE A 42 9.80 -11.04 -10.25
N GLN A 43 10.41 -10.31 -11.18
CA GLN A 43 11.03 -9.04 -10.86
C GLN A 43 9.94 -7.98 -10.63
N THR A 44 10.02 -7.27 -9.50
CA THR A 44 9.01 -6.29 -9.07
C THR A 44 9.62 -5.05 -8.46
N SER A 45 8.89 -3.93 -8.53
CA SER A 45 9.19 -2.69 -7.81
C SER A 45 7.91 -2.10 -7.25
N GLY A 46 7.97 -1.45 -6.09
CA GLY A 46 6.82 -0.80 -5.45
C GLY A 46 7.16 0.60 -4.93
N TRP A 47 6.16 1.46 -4.90
CA TRP A 47 6.22 2.83 -4.37
C TRP A 47 4.89 3.17 -3.69
N ILE A 48 4.88 3.14 -2.35
CA ILE A 48 3.66 3.35 -1.54
C ILE A 48 2.54 2.40 -2.03
N ASP A 49 1.59 2.89 -2.81
CA ASP A 49 0.43 2.15 -3.36
C ASP A 49 0.65 1.59 -4.77
N ASP A 50 1.67 2.07 -5.49
CA ASP A 50 1.98 1.60 -6.83
C ASP A 50 2.90 0.38 -6.81
N VAL A 51 2.57 -0.64 -7.59
CA VAL A 51 3.36 -1.86 -7.75
C VAL A 51 3.47 -2.22 -9.21
N CYS A 52 4.71 -2.51 -9.66
CA CYS A 52 5.03 -2.84 -11.04
C CYS A 52 5.69 -4.22 -11.12
N PHE A 53 5.19 -5.06 -12.04
CA PHE A 53 5.77 -6.36 -12.37
C PHE A 53 6.49 -6.30 -13.71
N PHE A 54 7.73 -6.78 -13.75
CA PHE A 54 8.52 -6.87 -14.98
C PHE A 54 8.42 -8.28 -15.56
N THR A 55 8.05 -8.36 -16.84
CA THR A 55 7.97 -9.62 -17.59
C THR A 55 8.78 -9.54 -18.87
N ARG A 56 9.34 -10.68 -19.29
CA ARG A 56 10.05 -10.84 -20.56
C ARG A 56 9.50 -12.06 -21.26
N SER A 57 9.06 -11.89 -22.50
CA SER A 57 8.69 -12.98 -23.40
C SER A 57 9.45 -12.83 -24.71
N THR A 58 9.97 -13.93 -25.23
CA THR A 58 10.49 -13.98 -26.60
C THR A 58 9.30 -14.18 -27.54
N SER A 59 8.61 -13.10 -27.88
CA SER A 59 7.60 -13.13 -28.92
C SER A 59 8.29 -13.27 -30.28
N THR A 60 8.54 -14.49 -30.73
CA THR A 60 8.81 -14.76 -32.16
C THR A 60 7.48 -14.70 -32.91
N LYS A 61 7.38 -13.76 -33.86
CA LYS A 61 6.37 -13.86 -34.92
C LYS A 61 6.69 -15.02 -35.85
#